data_AF-A0A0M8WCP5-F1
#
_entry.id   AF-A0A0M8WCP5-F1
#
_cell.length_a   1.000
_cell.length_b   1.000
_cell.length_c   1.000
_cell.angle_alpha   90.00
_cell.angle_beta   90.00
_cell.angle_gamma   90.00
#
_symmetry.space_group_name_H-M   'P 1'
#
loop_
_entity.id
_entity.type
_entity.pdbx_description
1 polymer ?
#
loop_
_entity_poly.entity_id
_entity_poly.type
_entity_poly.pdbx_seq_one_letter_code
_entity_poly.pdbx_strand_id
1 'polypeptide(L)'
;MSDWNLFLIVDAEPEEISSAPPDRVVALQGRRLLPLPDNGYQLLLAWVAGPRRVVRTPAPVHPDQEIADAFVNSYLVEAGAPPRPAGFSWYLDLPAGVEPADVWRLVDTGGEHGSRVDLRVVRQAMERGLDTLYHRA
;
A
#
# COMPACT_ATOMS: atom_id res chain seq x y z
N MET A 1 10.06 -13.31 9.28
CA MET A 1 9.56 -12.99 7.92
C MET A 1 8.07 -12.72 8.05
N SER A 2 7.60 -11.58 7.55
CA SER A 2 6.16 -11.33 7.45
C SER A 2 5.56 -12.29 6.42
N ASP A 3 4.26 -12.56 6.53
CA ASP A 3 3.45 -13.31 5.56
C ASP A 3 2.23 -12.43 5.27
N TRP A 4 1.78 -12.37 4.02
CA TRP A 4 0.58 -11.64 3.63
C TRP A 4 -0.66 -12.10 4.39
N ASN A 5 -0.70 -13.34 4.87
CA ASN A 5 -1.79 -13.87 5.67
C ASN A 5 -1.93 -13.22 7.06
N LEU A 6 -0.91 -12.51 7.53
CA LEU A 6 -0.95 -11.77 8.80
C LEU A 6 -1.73 -10.46 8.69
N PHE A 7 -2.00 -9.98 7.47
CA PHE A 7 -2.74 -8.74 7.24
C PHE A 7 -4.23 -8.99 7.47
N LEU A 8 -4.83 -8.20 8.34
CA LEU A 8 -6.21 -8.38 8.77
C LEU A 8 -7.18 -8.24 7.61
N ILE A 9 -8.05 -9.24 7.44
CA ILE A 9 -9.22 -9.15 6.56
C ILE A 9 -10.33 -8.47 7.34
N VAL A 10 -10.88 -7.40 6.78
CA VAL A 10 -12.03 -6.69 7.31
C VAL A 10 -13.20 -6.94 6.36
N ASP A 11 -14.28 -7.52 6.89
CA ASP A 11 -15.52 -7.75 6.16
C ASP A 11 -16.47 -6.58 6.42
N ALA A 12 -16.15 -5.42 5.86
CA ALA A 12 -16.96 -4.22 5.91
C ALA A 12 -16.68 -3.36 4.67
N GLU A 13 -17.71 -2.63 4.22
CA GLU A 13 -17.57 -1.72 3.11
C GLU A 13 -16.92 -0.40 3.58
N PRO A 14 -15.86 0.09 2.91
CA PRO A 14 -15.24 1.35 3.26
C PRO A 14 -16.14 2.54 2.88
N GLU A 15 -16.36 3.44 3.83
CA GLU A 15 -17.12 4.67 3.61
C GLU A 15 -16.18 5.79 3.13
N GLU A 16 -16.53 6.47 2.04
CA GLU A 16 -15.67 7.53 1.50
C GLU A 16 -15.74 8.81 2.36
N ILE A 17 -14.60 9.25 2.89
CA ILE A 17 -14.46 10.51 3.66
C ILE A 17 -14.06 11.64 2.71
N SER A 18 -13.16 11.36 1.78
CA SER A 18 -12.66 12.30 0.76
C SER A 18 -12.47 11.55 -0.55
N SER A 19 -12.97 12.14 -1.64
CA SER A 19 -12.96 11.54 -2.98
C SER A 19 -12.03 12.24 -3.96
N ALA A 20 -11.43 13.38 -3.60
CA ALA A 20 -10.53 14.13 -4.49
C ALA A 20 -9.21 13.38 -4.66
N PRO A 21 -8.84 12.90 -5.87
CA PRO A 21 -7.51 12.34 -6.09
C PRO A 21 -6.45 13.45 -6.02
N PRO A 22 -5.24 13.18 -5.47
CA PRO A 22 -4.74 11.92 -4.91
C PRO A 22 -5.13 11.67 -3.44
N ASP A 23 -5.93 12.55 -2.85
CA ASP A 23 -6.29 12.62 -1.43
C ASP A 23 -7.51 11.76 -1.07
N ARG A 24 -7.67 10.62 -1.76
CA ARG A 24 -8.77 9.70 -1.47
C ARG A 24 -8.54 9.05 -0.10
N VAL A 25 -9.54 9.16 0.76
CA VAL A 25 -9.51 8.63 2.12
C VAL A 25 -10.84 7.98 2.45
N VAL A 26 -10.78 6.82 3.10
CA VAL A 26 -11.96 6.08 3.53
C VAL A 26 -11.97 5.86 5.03
N ALA A 27 -13.17 5.74 5.60
CA ALA A 27 -13.41 5.25 6.94
C ALA A 27 -13.72 3.75 6.86
N LEU A 28 -13.05 2.96 7.69
CA LEU A 28 -13.34 1.53 7.80
C LEU A 28 -13.15 1.12 9.26
N GLN A 29 -14.21 0.62 9.89
CA GLN A 29 -14.23 0.26 11.31
C GLN A 29 -13.71 1.40 12.23
N GLY A 30 -14.09 2.65 11.92
CA GLY A 30 -13.68 3.82 12.69
C GLY A 30 -12.22 4.26 12.48
N ARG A 31 -11.48 3.62 11.56
CA ARG A 31 -10.11 4.02 11.18
C ARG A 31 -10.13 4.83 9.90
N ARG A 32 -9.23 5.81 9.81
CA ARG A 32 -9.01 6.62 8.60
C ARG A 32 -7.92 5.97 7.77
N LEU A 33 -8.26 5.52 6.56
CA LEU A 33 -7.37 4.72 5.75
C LEU A 33 -7.15 5.33 4.36
N LEU A 34 -5.93 5.17 3.86
CA LEU A 34 -5.55 5.44 2.48
C LEU A 34 -5.77 4.18 1.63
N PRO A 35 -6.69 4.18 0.64
CA PRO A 35 -6.80 3.09 -0.32
C PRO A 35 -5.50 2.94 -1.11
N LEU A 36 -5.06 1.69 -1.23
CA LEU A 36 -3.87 1.32 -2.01
C LEU A 36 -4.30 0.57 -3.27
N PRO A 37 -4.46 1.26 -4.42
CA PRO A 37 -4.59 0.62 -5.72
C PRO A 37 -3.67 -0.59 -5.92
N ASP A 38 -4.22 -1.62 -6.55
CA ASP A 38 -3.57 -2.91 -6.75
C ASP A 38 -2.45 -2.84 -7.82
N ASN A 39 -1.34 -2.20 -7.46
CA ASN A 39 -0.13 -2.10 -8.28
C ASN A 39 1.14 -2.38 -7.44
N GLY A 40 2.24 -2.68 -8.14
CA GLY A 40 3.51 -3.08 -7.51
C GLY A 40 4.03 -2.09 -6.47
N TYR A 41 4.01 -0.79 -6.78
CA TYR A 41 4.53 0.25 -5.90
C TYR A 41 3.71 0.37 -4.61
N GLN A 42 2.39 0.46 -4.73
CA GLN A 42 1.52 0.65 -3.57
C GLN A 42 1.40 -0.60 -2.70
N LEU A 43 1.54 -1.79 -3.28
CA LEU A 43 1.56 -3.01 -2.49
C LEU A 43 2.93 -3.30 -1.88
N LEU A 44 4.01 -2.80 -2.47
CA LEU A 44 5.28 -2.75 -1.77
C LEU A 44 5.16 -1.86 -0.53
N LEU A 45 4.49 -0.71 -0.64
CA LEU A 45 4.20 0.14 0.53
C LEU A 45 3.38 -0.61 1.59
N ALA A 46 2.32 -1.32 1.16
CA ALA A 46 1.52 -2.15 2.06
C ALA A 46 2.38 -3.18 2.80
N TRP A 47 3.23 -3.89 2.06
CA TRP A 47 4.14 -4.90 2.61
C TRP A 47 5.07 -4.31 3.68
N VAL A 48 5.72 -3.19 3.35
CA VAL A 48 6.69 -2.52 4.22
C VAL A 48 6.02 -1.96 5.49
N ALA A 49 4.82 -1.39 5.37
CA ALA A 49 4.06 -0.92 6.53
C ALA A 49 3.72 -2.05 7.50
N GLY A 50 3.47 -3.24 6.97
CA GLY A 50 3.27 -4.47 7.72
C GLY A 50 1.86 -4.63 8.30
N PRO A 51 1.57 -5.80 8.90
CA PRO A 51 0.20 -6.25 9.19
C PRO A 51 -0.52 -5.45 10.28
N ARG A 52 0.20 -4.66 11.09
CA ARG A 52 -0.42 -3.82 12.13
C ARG A 52 -1.04 -2.54 11.56
N ARG A 53 -0.58 -2.11 10.39
CA ARG A 53 -0.89 -0.79 9.80
C ARG A 53 -1.66 -0.91 8.50
N VAL A 54 -1.88 -2.13 8.02
CA VAL A 54 -2.56 -2.38 6.76
C VAL A 54 -3.66 -3.40 7.00
N VAL A 55 -4.80 -3.15 6.37
CA VAL A 55 -5.92 -4.08 6.30
C VAL A 55 -6.27 -4.33 4.85
N ARG A 56 -7.05 -5.38 4.62
CA ARG A 56 -7.59 -5.70 3.32
C ARG A 56 -9.06 -6.08 3.41
N THR A 57 -9.82 -5.81 2.37
CA THR A 57 -11.21 -6.26 2.24
C THR A 57 -11.33 -7.17 1.01
N PRO A 58 -12.25 -8.14 1.00
CA PRO A 58 -12.53 -8.92 -0.20
C PRO A 58 -12.88 -8.01 -1.39
N ALA A 59 -12.33 -8.29 -2.56
CA ALA A 59 -12.60 -7.57 -3.79
C ALA A 59 -13.03 -8.53 -4.91
N PRO A 60 -13.91 -8.09 -5.83
CA PRO A 60 -14.29 -8.90 -6.99
C PRO A 60 -13.04 -9.30 -7.79
N VAL A 61 -12.98 -10.57 -8.17
CA VAL A 61 -11.92 -11.06 -9.07
C VAL A 61 -12.38 -10.84 -10.50
N HIS A 62 -11.55 -10.17 -11.30
CA HIS A 62 -11.81 -9.99 -12.72
C HIS A 62 -11.18 -11.11 -13.56
N PRO A 63 -11.83 -11.55 -14.65
CA PRO A 63 -11.33 -12.66 -15.47
C PRO A 63 -9.96 -12.39 -16.10
N ASP A 64 -9.61 -11.12 -16.37
CA ASP A 64 -8.32 -10.72 -16.95
C ASP A 64 -7.26 -10.38 -15.89
N GLN A 65 -7.52 -10.66 -14.61
CA GLN A 65 -6.67 -10.24 -13.50
C GLN A 65 -5.33 -11.00 -13.44
N GLU A 66 -5.23 -12.19 -14.03
CA GLU A 66 -4.01 -13.02 -13.98
C GLU A 66 -2.77 -12.32 -14.54
N ILE A 67 -2.91 -11.59 -15.65
CA ILE A 67 -1.78 -10.88 -16.28
C ILE A 67 -1.33 -9.71 -15.40
N ALA A 68 -2.29 -8.94 -14.87
CA ALA A 68 -2.02 -7.85 -13.94
C ALA A 68 -1.34 -8.38 -12.67
N ASP A 69 -1.85 -9.48 -12.13
CA ASP A 69 -1.31 -10.14 -10.95
C ASP A 69 0.13 -10.59 -11.17
N ALA A 70 0.45 -11.18 -12.31
CA ALA A 70 1.80 -11.59 -12.66
C ALA A 70 2.77 -10.39 -12.70
N PHE A 71 2.35 -9.25 -13.27
CA PHE A 71 3.17 -8.04 -13.33
C PHE A 71 3.43 -7.47 -11.93
N VAL A 72 2.38 -7.33 -11.12
CA VAL A 72 2.48 -6.82 -9.76
C VAL A 72 3.31 -7.75 -8.88
N ASN A 73 3.13 -9.07 -8.99
CA ASN A 73 3.89 -10.04 -8.21
C ASN A 73 5.37 -10.08 -8.63
N SER A 74 5.69 -9.90 -9.91
CA SER A 74 7.08 -9.78 -10.38
C SER A 74 7.77 -8.57 -9.76
N TYR A 75 7.09 -7.42 -9.72
CA TYR A 75 7.59 -6.21 -9.05
C TYR A 75 7.88 -6.45 -7.56
N LEU A 76 6.93 -7.08 -6.84
CA LEU A 76 7.10 -7.40 -5.42
C LEU A 76 8.31 -8.31 -5.18
N VAL A 77 8.46 -9.37 -5.98
CA VAL A 77 9.58 -10.31 -5.87
C VAL A 77 10.92 -9.63 -6.12
N GLU A 78 11.02 -8.79 -7.14
CA GLU A 78 12.23 -8.02 -7.44
C GLU A 78 12.59 -7.06 -6.28
N ALA A 79 11.59 -6.42 -5.67
CA ALA A 79 11.73 -5.60 -4.46
C ALA A 79 12.01 -6.42 -3.17
N GLY A 80 11.90 -7.76 -3.23
CA GLY A 80 12.14 -8.67 -2.11
C GLY A 80 10.95 -8.87 -1.16
N ALA A 81 9.74 -8.63 -1.64
CA ALA A 81 8.49 -9.04 -1.00
C ALA A 81 7.96 -10.32 -1.68
N PRO A 82 7.24 -11.20 -0.97
CA PRO A 82 6.60 -12.36 -1.58
C PRO A 82 5.43 -11.93 -2.48
N PRO A 83 5.00 -12.77 -3.45
CA PRO A 83 3.76 -12.57 -4.20
C PRO A 83 2.57 -12.36 -3.26
N ARG A 84 1.65 -11.47 -3.65
CA ARG A 84 0.46 -11.15 -2.84
C ARG A 84 -0.69 -12.12 -3.13
N PRO A 85 -1.64 -12.28 -2.20
CA PRO A 85 -2.91 -12.92 -2.51
C PRO A 85 -3.78 -12.01 -3.37
N ALA A 86 -4.44 -12.59 -4.38
CA ALA A 86 -5.40 -11.91 -5.25
C ALA A 86 -6.77 -11.75 -4.56
N GLY A 87 -7.66 -10.94 -5.16
CA GLY A 87 -9.04 -10.78 -4.70
C GLY A 87 -9.20 -9.90 -3.46
N PHE A 88 -8.30 -8.93 -3.26
CA PHE A 88 -8.35 -8.02 -2.12
C PHE A 88 -8.12 -6.56 -2.53
N SER A 89 -8.87 -5.66 -1.91
CA SER A 89 -8.52 -4.23 -1.86
C SER A 89 -7.71 -3.97 -0.60
N TRP A 90 -6.68 -3.12 -0.69
CA TRP A 90 -5.73 -2.88 0.39
C TRP A 90 -5.81 -1.45 0.90
N TYR A 91 -5.57 -1.27 2.20
CA TYR A 91 -5.73 0.01 2.86
C TYR A 91 -4.65 0.22 3.92
N LEU A 92 -3.98 1.38 3.88
CA LEU A 92 -2.98 1.81 4.86
C LEU A 92 -3.63 2.69 5.92
N ASP A 93 -3.33 2.44 7.20
CA ASP A 93 -3.76 3.26 8.32
C ASP A 93 -3.07 4.62 8.30
N LEU A 94 -3.86 5.69 8.28
CA LEU A 94 -3.37 7.06 8.35
C LEU A 94 -3.43 7.55 9.80
N PRO A 95 -2.26 7.86 10.43
CA PRO A 95 -2.25 8.50 11.73
C PRO A 95 -3.05 9.81 11.74
N ALA A 96 -3.47 10.23 12.94
CA ALA A 96 -4.20 11.49 13.10
C ALA A 96 -3.36 12.67 12.58
N GLY A 97 -3.97 13.52 11.75
CA GLY A 97 -3.32 14.70 11.17
C GLY A 97 -2.36 14.43 10.00
N VAL A 98 -2.20 13.17 9.56
CA VAL A 98 -1.39 12.82 8.38
C VAL A 98 -2.27 12.83 7.14
N GLU A 99 -1.90 13.59 6.12
CA GLU A 99 -2.61 13.56 4.84
C GLU A 99 -1.98 12.58 3.83
N PRO A 100 -2.73 12.07 2.84
CA PRO A 100 -2.18 11.18 1.81
C PRO A 100 -0.93 11.74 1.13
N ALA A 101 -0.89 13.04 0.85
CA ALA A 101 0.27 13.72 0.29
C ALA A 101 1.53 13.58 1.16
N ASP A 102 1.39 13.56 2.49
CA ASP A 102 2.53 13.37 3.40
C ASP A 102 3.13 11.97 3.28
N VAL A 103 2.29 10.95 3.10
CA VAL A 103 2.74 9.57 2.89
C VAL A 103 3.61 9.50 1.64
N TRP A 104 3.09 10.01 0.51
CA TRP A 104 3.79 9.94 -0.77
C TRP A 104 5.07 10.78 -0.78
N ARG A 105 5.06 11.96 -0.16
CA ARG A 105 6.24 12.81 0.01
C ARG A 105 7.33 12.12 0.84
N LEU A 106 6.97 11.34 1.85
CA LEU A 106 7.94 10.69 2.74
C LEU A 106 8.55 9.43 2.14
N VAL A 107 7.84 8.73 1.26
CA VAL A 107 8.29 7.46 0.66
C VAL A 107 8.91 7.62 -0.72
N ASP A 108 8.86 8.83 -1.28
CA ASP A 108 9.49 9.14 -2.57
C ASP A 108 11.01 8.94 -2.54
N THR A 109 11.55 8.41 -3.63
CA THR A 109 13.00 8.19 -3.78
C THR A 109 13.73 9.42 -4.29
N GLY A 110 13.01 10.44 -4.76
CA GLY A 110 13.59 11.65 -5.37
C GLY A 110 14.30 11.38 -6.70
N GLY A 111 14.00 10.25 -7.36
CA GLY A 111 14.64 9.86 -8.62
C GLY A 111 14.21 10.74 -9.79
N GLU A 112 15.15 11.04 -10.69
CA GLU A 112 14.84 11.75 -11.93
C GLU A 112 14.00 10.88 -12.88
N HIS A 113 13.01 11.48 -13.52
CA HIS A 113 12.16 10.79 -14.49
C HIS A 113 12.99 10.16 -15.62
N GLY A 114 12.71 8.89 -15.94
CA GLY A 114 13.45 8.14 -16.96
C GLY A 114 14.72 7.42 -16.45
N SER A 115 15.10 7.63 -15.19
CA SER A 115 16.16 6.84 -14.56
C SER A 115 15.74 5.38 -14.38
N ARG A 116 16.70 4.46 -14.51
CA ARG A 116 16.47 3.05 -14.16
C ARG A 116 16.14 2.96 -12.67
N VAL A 117 14.98 2.41 -12.34
CA VAL A 117 14.52 2.26 -10.96
C VAL A 117 15.12 0.99 -10.36
N ASP A 118 15.82 1.12 -9.23
CA ASP A 118 16.19 -0.02 -8.38
C ASP A 118 15.11 -0.21 -7.31
N LEU A 119 14.39 -1.33 -7.38
CA LEU A 119 13.28 -1.61 -6.47
C LEU A 119 13.71 -1.87 -5.02
N ARG A 120 14.97 -2.21 -4.78
CA ARG A 120 15.52 -2.29 -3.43
C ARG A 120 15.71 -0.90 -2.83
N VAL A 121 16.10 0.08 -3.64
CA VAL A 121 16.17 1.49 -3.22
C VAL A 121 14.78 2.04 -2.94
N VAL A 122 13.79 1.72 -3.79
CA VAL A 122 12.38 2.08 -3.55
C VAL A 122 11.90 1.53 -2.21
N ARG A 123 12.12 0.24 -1.95
CA ARG A 123 11.78 -0.38 -0.67
C ARG A 123 12.43 0.33 0.51
N GLN A 124 13.72 0.63 0.44
CA GLN A 124 14.43 1.33 1.52
C GLN A 124 13.87 2.75 1.76
N ALA A 125 13.45 3.45 0.71
CA ALA A 125 12.80 4.74 0.85
C ALA A 125 11.44 4.61 1.56
N MET A 126 10.63 3.61 1.21
CA MET A 126 9.39 3.30 1.92
C MET A 126 9.63 2.95 3.40
N GLU A 127 10.65 2.14 3.69
CA GLU A 127 11.02 1.78 5.06
C GLU A 127 11.33 3.03 5.90
N ARG A 128 12.16 3.95 5.38
CA ARG A 128 12.50 5.22 6.06
C ARG A 128 11.30 6.17 6.18
N GLY A 129 10.49 6.28 5.13
CA GLY A 129 9.33 7.16 5.09
C GLY A 129 8.26 6.73 6.09
N LEU A 130 7.96 5.42 6.15
CA LEU A 130 7.00 4.87 7.10
C LEU A 130 7.53 4.90 8.53
N ASP A 131 8.81 4.67 8.76
CA ASP A 131 9.42 4.84 10.08
C ASP A 131 9.23 6.27 10.59
N THR A 132 9.49 7.26 9.72
CA THR A 132 9.24 8.68 10.01
C THR A 132 7.76 8.97 10.25
N LEU A 133 6.87 8.37 9.44
CA LEU A 133 5.43 8.60 9.52
C LEU A 133 4.85 8.13 10.86
N TYR A 134 5.22 6.95 11.33
CA TYR A 134 4.60 6.32 12.51
C TYR A 134 5.32 6.59 13.83
N HIS A 135 6.55 7.10 13.82
CA HIS A 135 7.25 7.54 15.04
C HIS A 135 7.12 9.04 15.32
N ARG A 136 6.49 9.81 14.42
CA ARG A 136 6.13 11.22 14.64
C ARG A 136 4.80 11.44 15.38
N ALA A 137 4.02 10.37 15.60
CA ALA A 137 2.71 10.41 16.24
C ALA A 137 2.79 10.20 17.75
#